data_AF-A0A2V7UYK0-F1
#
_entry.id   AF-A0A2V7UYK0-F1
#
_cell.length_a   1.000
_cell.length_b   1.000
_cell.length_c   1.000
_cell.angle_alpha   90.00
_cell.angle_beta   90.00
_cell.angle_gamma   90.00
#
_symmetry.space_group_name_H-M   'P 1'
#
loop_
_entity.id
_entity.type
_entity.pdbx_description
1 polymer ?
#
loop_
_entity_poly.entity_id
_entity_poly.type
_entity_poly.pdbx_seq_one_letter_code
_entity_poly.pdbx_strand_id
1 'polypeptide(L)'
;MVNANQARPDGTPAPFDGVGKVQVIRAIGDSTYHSGQFKLEKRFGEGLFLLGSYTWSRSIDTVSSAMFDSQFTGGVQNIFDVKQNRGPSDWDVPHRFSLSYVYDLPYGRGDRSRGGALKSLFGNWQVSGLFVARSGMPGTVTVGSSIPGGDARPNLLHDPNLP
;
A
#
# COMPACT_ATOMS: atom_id res chain seq x y z
N MET A 1 -13.35 10.00 -10.00
CA MET A 1 -14.61 10.07 -10.78
C MET A 1 -15.73 10.41 -9.83
N VAL A 2 -16.69 11.25 -10.22
CA VAL A 2 -17.78 11.71 -9.34
C VAL A 2 -19.12 11.69 -10.05
N ASN A 3 -20.22 11.58 -9.30
CA ASN A 3 -21.57 11.68 -9.84
C ASN A 3 -21.99 13.15 -9.97
N ALA A 4 -22.08 13.67 -11.19
CA ALA A 4 -22.56 15.02 -11.46
C ALA A 4 -24.08 15.17 -11.25
N ASN A 5 -24.83 14.06 -11.27
CA ASN A 5 -26.27 14.04 -11.02
C ASN A 5 -26.57 13.61 -9.57
N GLN A 6 -25.79 14.11 -8.60
CA GLN A 6 -25.99 13.82 -7.18
C GLN A 6 -26.97 14.84 -6.57
N ALA A 7 -27.93 14.36 -5.78
CA ALA A 7 -28.79 15.21 -4.95
C ALA A 7 -27.95 15.93 -3.88
N ARG A 8 -28.34 17.15 -3.50
CA ARG A 8 -27.59 17.89 -2.47
C ARG A 8 -27.91 17.36 -1.07
N PRO A 9 -26.94 17.40 -0.14
CA PRO A 9 -27.17 17.05 1.26
C PRO A 9 -28.24 17.90 1.96
N ASP A 10 -28.54 19.08 1.45
CA ASP A 10 -29.59 19.99 1.95
C ASP A 10 -31.02 19.56 1.55
N GLY A 11 -31.18 18.45 0.85
CA GLY A 11 -32.46 17.94 0.36
C GLY A 11 -32.86 18.45 -1.02
N THR A 12 -32.05 19.30 -1.66
CA THR A 12 -32.30 19.69 -3.07
C THR A 12 -32.20 18.45 -3.96
N PRO A 13 -33.23 18.15 -4.79
CA PRO A 13 -33.20 17.02 -5.72
C PRO A 13 -32.02 17.07 -6.70
N ALA A 14 -31.71 15.94 -7.32
CA ALA A 14 -30.68 15.87 -8.34
C ALA A 14 -31.03 16.79 -9.54
N PRO A 15 -30.02 17.39 -10.22
CA PRO A 15 -30.26 18.33 -11.31
C PRO A 15 -31.06 17.78 -12.49
N PHE A 16 -30.93 16.48 -12.78
CA PHE A 16 -31.59 15.80 -13.89
C PHE A 16 -32.47 14.66 -13.37
N ASP A 17 -33.77 14.92 -13.28
CA ASP A 17 -34.77 13.92 -12.91
C ASP A 17 -34.89 12.83 -14.01
N GLY A 18 -35.10 11.58 -13.60
CA GLY A 18 -35.17 10.42 -14.50
C GLY A 18 -33.84 9.92 -15.09
N VAL A 19 -32.72 10.59 -14.82
CA VAL A 19 -31.37 10.16 -15.25
C VAL A 19 -30.61 9.51 -14.07
N GLY A 20 -29.95 8.38 -14.33
CA GLY A 20 -29.12 7.70 -13.33
C GLY A 20 -27.81 8.43 -12.99
N LYS A 21 -26.80 7.69 -12.49
CA LYS A 21 -25.46 8.24 -12.19
C LYS A 21 -24.84 8.83 -13.45
N VAL A 22 -24.50 10.13 -13.42
CA VAL A 22 -23.72 10.78 -14.48
C VAL A 22 -22.27 10.88 -14.02
N GLN A 23 -21.43 9.98 -14.52
CA GLN A 23 -20.02 9.94 -14.11
C GLN A 23 -19.20 10.98 -14.87
N VAL A 24 -18.51 11.84 -14.12
CA VAL A 24 -17.56 12.80 -14.67
C VAL A 24 -16.20 12.65 -14.00
N ILE A 25 -15.14 12.89 -14.77
CA ILE A 25 -13.77 12.96 -14.27
C ILE A 25 -13.47 14.41 -13.94
N ARG A 26 -13.08 14.67 -12.69
CA ARG A 26 -12.72 15.99 -12.20
C ARG A 26 -11.46 15.90 -11.36
N ALA A 27 -10.58 16.89 -11.50
CA ALA A 27 -9.40 17.05 -10.67
C ALA A 27 -9.76 17.82 -9.39
N ILE A 28 -10.47 17.15 -8.49
CA ILE A 28 -10.95 17.70 -7.20
C ILE A 28 -10.31 17.02 -5.99
N GLY A 29 -9.39 16.09 -6.23
CA GLY A 29 -8.66 15.38 -5.19
C GLY A 29 -7.48 16.18 -4.67
N ASP A 30 -7.19 16.01 -3.38
CA ASP A 30 -5.96 16.44 -2.72
C ASP A 30 -5.29 15.21 -2.12
N SER A 31 -3.95 15.18 -2.15
CA SER A 31 -3.16 14.05 -1.63
C SER A 31 -1.91 14.55 -0.92
N THR A 32 -1.55 13.91 0.18
CA THR A 32 -0.34 14.19 0.96
C THR A 32 0.37 12.87 1.26
N TYR A 33 1.68 12.83 1.02
CA TYR A 33 2.52 11.66 1.27
C TYR A 33 3.65 12.00 2.24
N HIS A 34 3.76 11.20 3.30
CA HIS A 34 4.87 11.27 4.26
C HIS A 34 5.64 9.95 4.22
N SER A 35 6.98 10.02 4.28
CA SER A 35 7.81 8.81 4.31
C SER A 35 9.10 9.00 5.10
N GLY A 36 9.57 7.91 5.68
CA GLY A 36 10.90 7.77 6.27
C GLY A 36 11.57 6.50 5.75
N GLN A 37 12.86 6.59 5.44
CA GLN A 37 13.63 5.47 4.89
C GLN A 37 14.87 5.23 5.74
N PHE A 38 15.13 3.95 6.02
CA PHE A 38 16.26 3.49 6.81
C PHE A 38 17.00 2.43 6.02
N LYS A 39 18.31 2.61 5.85
CA LYS A 39 19.19 1.66 5.16
C LYS A 39 20.28 1.20 6.12
N LEU A 40 20.47 -0.11 6.20
CA LEU A 40 21.59 -0.73 6.90
C LEU A 40 22.40 -1.55 5.89
N GLU A 41 23.69 -1.26 5.79
CA GLU A 41 24.60 -2.02 4.94
C GLU A 41 25.82 -2.42 5.76
N LYS A 42 26.18 -3.71 5.72
CA LYS A 42 27.36 -4.21 6.41
C LYS A 42 28.01 -5.37 5.68
N ARG A 43 29.33 -5.24 5.48
CA ARG A 43 30.23 -6.32 5.04
C ARG A 43 30.98 -6.83 6.27
N PHE A 44 30.78 -8.09 6.61
CA PHE A 44 31.50 -8.77 7.68
C PHE A 44 32.76 -9.43 7.12
N GLY A 45 33.82 -9.49 7.94
CA GLY A 45 35.12 -10.03 7.52
C GLY A 45 35.10 -11.53 7.17
N GLU A 46 34.12 -12.28 7.68
CA GLU A 46 33.99 -13.73 7.48
C GLU A 46 33.18 -14.12 6.23
N GLY A 47 33.01 -13.19 5.27
CA GLY A 47 32.31 -13.49 4.01
C GLY A 47 30.79 -13.35 4.06
N LEU A 48 30.23 -12.73 5.10
CA LEU A 48 28.82 -12.33 5.17
C LEU A 48 28.65 -10.88 4.72
N PHE A 49 27.69 -10.64 3.84
CA PHE A 49 27.20 -9.31 3.46
C PHE A 49 25.71 -9.21 3.77
N LEU A 50 25.31 -8.10 4.40
CA LEU A 50 23.92 -7.77 4.71
C LEU A 50 23.55 -6.40 4.15
N LEU A 51 22.39 -6.32 3.52
CA LEU A 51 21.74 -5.09 3.11
C LEU A 51 20.27 -5.13 3.54
N GLY A 52 19.93 -4.35 4.55
CA GLY A 52 18.56 -4.11 5.01
C GLY A 52 18.07 -2.75 4.54
N SER A 53 16.81 -2.68 4.12
CA SER A 53 16.12 -1.43 3.82
C SER A 53 14.70 -1.48 4.35
N TYR A 54 14.32 -0.43 5.07
CA TYR A 54 13.00 -0.28 5.64
C TYR A 54 12.44 1.09 5.26
N THR A 55 11.22 1.09 4.74
CA THR A 55 10.48 2.30 4.42
C THR A 55 9.20 2.30 5.24
N TRP A 56 9.03 3.35 6.03
CA TRP A 56 7.74 3.72 6.57
C TRP A 56 7.13 4.79 5.66
N SER A 57 5.84 4.69 5.41
CA SER A 57 5.10 5.74 4.73
C SER A 57 3.68 5.88 5.22
N ARG A 58 3.08 7.02 4.89
CA ARG A 58 1.66 7.28 5.09
C ARG A 58 1.16 8.17 3.96
N SER A 59 0.29 7.62 3.15
CA SER A 59 -0.41 8.31 2.07
C SER A 59 -1.83 8.64 2.50
N ILE A 60 -2.21 9.91 2.43
CA ILE A 60 -3.54 10.40 2.77
C ILE A 60 -4.09 11.15 1.56
N ASP A 61 -5.29 10.82 1.11
CA ASP A 61 -5.95 11.55 0.04
C ASP A 61 -7.44 11.72 0.29
N THR A 62 -8.08 12.57 -0.52
CA THR A 62 -9.54 12.72 -0.56
C THR A 62 -10.17 11.93 -1.71
N VAL A 63 -9.36 11.57 -2.72
CA VAL A 63 -9.77 10.80 -3.91
C VAL A 63 -8.57 9.98 -4.36
N SER A 64 -8.57 8.67 -4.11
CA SER A 64 -7.43 7.82 -4.44
C SER A 64 -7.39 7.33 -5.89
N SER A 65 -8.54 7.33 -6.59
CA SER A 65 -8.61 6.95 -8.00
C SER A 65 -9.65 7.76 -8.79
N ALA A 66 -9.30 8.11 -10.02
CA ALA A 66 -10.18 8.81 -10.95
C ALA A 66 -10.65 7.94 -12.13
N MET A 67 -10.09 6.75 -12.26
CA MET A 67 -10.25 5.83 -13.40
C MET A 67 -10.86 4.50 -12.93
N PHE A 68 -11.38 3.72 -13.88
CA PHE A 68 -12.15 2.48 -13.76
C PHE A 68 -11.44 1.28 -13.08
N ASP A 69 -10.66 1.49 -12.02
CA ASP A 69 -10.13 0.37 -11.24
C ASP A 69 -11.19 -0.05 -10.20
N SER A 70 -11.92 -1.11 -10.51
CA SER A 70 -12.97 -1.70 -9.69
C SER A 70 -12.47 -2.28 -8.36
N GLN A 71 -11.16 -2.24 -8.09
CA GLN A 71 -10.57 -2.71 -6.84
C GLN A 71 -10.69 -1.71 -5.69
N PHE A 72 -10.97 -0.43 -5.99
CA PHE A 72 -10.98 0.66 -5.02
C PHE A 72 -12.34 1.35 -5.02
N THR A 73 -13.33 0.63 -4.48
CA THR A 73 -14.77 0.94 -4.55
C THR A 73 -15.23 2.07 -3.63
N GLY A 74 -14.33 2.97 -3.20
CA GLY A 74 -14.68 4.00 -2.23
C GLY A 74 -15.49 5.17 -2.78
N GLY A 75 -15.22 5.60 -4.02
CA GLY A 75 -15.84 6.79 -4.65
C GLY A 75 -15.73 8.07 -3.82
N VAL A 76 -16.22 9.19 -4.36
CA VAL A 76 -16.49 10.41 -3.56
C VAL A 76 -17.93 10.34 -3.09
N GLN A 77 -18.15 10.32 -1.77
CA GLN A 77 -19.51 10.22 -1.23
C GLN A 77 -20.32 11.50 -1.43
N ASN A 78 -19.69 12.66 -1.32
CA ASN A 78 -20.31 13.97 -1.40
C ASN A 78 -19.48 14.87 -2.31
N ILE A 79 -19.96 15.11 -3.53
CA ILE A 79 -19.26 15.97 -4.50
C ILE A 79 -19.18 17.44 -4.05
N PHE A 80 -20.10 17.87 -3.17
CA PHE A 80 -20.16 19.24 -2.68
C PHE A 80 -19.17 19.50 -1.53
N ASP A 81 -18.72 18.44 -0.84
CA ASP A 81 -17.68 18.52 0.18
C ASP A 81 -16.75 17.29 0.12
N VAL A 82 -15.76 17.38 -0.77
CA VAL A 82 -14.79 16.29 -1.02
C VAL A 82 -13.88 16.06 0.19
N LYS A 83 -13.72 17.05 1.09
CA LYS A 83 -12.84 16.94 2.26
C LYS A 83 -13.33 15.88 3.25
N GLN A 84 -14.63 15.58 3.24
CA GLN A 84 -15.22 14.50 4.05
C GLN A 84 -14.69 13.12 3.69
N ASN A 85 -14.10 12.96 2.51
CA ASN A 85 -13.51 11.69 2.06
C ASN A 85 -12.04 11.55 2.44
N ARG A 86 -11.46 12.50 3.20
CA ARG A 86 -10.03 12.46 3.55
C ARG A 86 -9.72 11.25 4.43
N GLY A 87 -8.87 10.36 3.94
CA GLY A 87 -8.47 9.14 4.64
C GLY A 87 -7.17 8.55 4.10
N PRO A 88 -6.75 7.37 4.60
CA PRO A 88 -5.66 6.63 3.99
C PRO A 88 -5.94 6.43 2.50
N SER A 89 -4.94 6.69 1.67
CA SER A 89 -5.02 6.43 0.24
C SER A 89 -5.24 4.95 0.00
N ASP A 90 -6.06 4.59 -0.97
CA ASP A 90 -6.25 3.21 -1.41
C ASP A 90 -4.92 2.49 -1.78
N TRP A 91 -3.87 3.26 -2.10
CA TRP A 91 -2.53 2.75 -2.43
C TRP A 91 -1.52 2.85 -1.27
N ASP A 92 -1.97 3.20 -0.07
CA ASP A 92 -1.09 3.34 1.08
C ASP A 92 -0.52 1.97 1.49
N VAL A 93 0.81 1.88 1.54
CA VAL A 93 1.54 0.70 2.04
C VAL A 93 2.45 1.19 3.17
N PRO A 94 1.98 1.17 4.43
CA PRO A 94 2.66 1.92 5.48
C PRO A 94 4.04 1.39 5.85
N HIS A 95 4.27 0.09 5.68
CA HIS A 95 5.53 -0.55 6.01
C HIS A 95 6.00 -1.41 4.85
N ARG A 96 7.25 -1.22 4.44
CA ARG A 96 7.95 -2.08 3.50
C ARG A 96 9.35 -2.37 4.00
N PHE A 97 9.67 -3.64 4.11
CA PHE A 97 10.97 -4.13 4.54
C PHE A 97 11.56 -5.05 3.47
N SER A 98 12.85 -4.87 3.19
CA SER A 98 13.62 -5.78 2.36
C SER A 98 14.96 -6.08 3.01
N LEU A 99 15.33 -7.36 3.05
CA LEU A 99 16.62 -7.83 3.54
C LEU A 99 17.27 -8.69 2.46
N SER A 100 18.46 -8.30 2.04
CA SER A 100 19.33 -9.10 1.19
C SER A 100 20.53 -9.56 1.99
N TYR A 101 20.90 -10.83 1.84
CA TYR A 101 22.12 -11.35 2.42
C TYR A 101 22.86 -12.23 1.43
N VAL A 102 24.18 -12.23 1.55
CA VAL A 102 25.08 -13.09 0.80
C VAL A 102 26.11 -13.63 1.78
N TYR A 103 26.25 -14.94 1.86
CA TYR A 103 27.17 -15.61 2.78
C TYR A 103 28.05 -16.60 2.02
N ASP A 104 29.35 -16.35 2.07
CA ASP A 104 30.36 -17.26 1.54
C ASP A 104 30.63 -18.35 2.58
N LEU A 105 30.44 -19.62 2.21
CA LEU A 105 30.64 -20.74 3.14
C LEU A 105 32.13 -20.87 3.52
N PRO A 106 32.44 -21.12 4.81
CA PRO A 106 33.81 -21.10 5.34
C PRO A 106 34.70 -22.21 4.74
N TYR A 107 34.11 -23.25 4.14
CA TYR A 107 34.85 -24.34 3.50
C TYR A 107 35.58 -23.92 2.20
N GLY A 108 35.35 -22.69 1.69
CA GLY A 108 35.97 -22.15 0.48
C GLY A 108 37.15 -21.18 0.69
N ARG A 109 37.24 -20.48 1.83
CA ARG A 109 38.25 -19.43 2.02
C ARG A 109 39.33 -19.83 3.02
N GLY A 110 40.53 -20.12 2.50
CA GLY A 110 41.79 -19.92 3.22
C GLY A 110 42.08 -20.79 4.44
N ASP A 111 41.13 -21.52 5.01
CA ASP A 111 41.39 -22.36 6.17
C ASP A 111 42.17 -23.62 5.76
N ARG A 112 43.41 -23.68 6.25
CA ARG A 112 44.34 -24.81 6.09
C ARG A 112 44.02 -25.94 7.07
N SER A 113 43.09 -25.77 8.01
CA SER A 113 42.92 -26.68 9.15
C SER A 113 41.95 -27.86 8.93
N ARG A 114 41.19 -27.91 7.82
CA ARG A 114 40.26 -29.03 7.53
C ARG A 114 40.40 -29.54 6.09
N GLY A 115 41.56 -30.11 5.79
CA GLY A 115 41.82 -30.83 4.54
C GLY A 115 41.07 -32.16 4.48
N GLY A 116 40.11 -32.30 3.56
CA GLY A 116 39.36 -33.53 3.31
C GLY A 116 38.34 -33.38 2.18
N ALA A 117 37.72 -34.49 1.76
CA ALA A 117 36.77 -34.59 0.63
C ALA A 117 35.64 -33.53 0.64
N LEU A 118 35.26 -33.04 1.82
CA LEU A 118 34.30 -31.94 2.01
C LEU A 118 34.73 -30.62 1.33
N LYS A 119 36.03 -30.31 1.25
CA LYS A 119 36.54 -29.10 0.59
C LYS A 119 36.42 -29.17 -0.94
N SER A 120 36.57 -30.35 -1.53
CA SER A 120 36.42 -30.55 -2.98
C SER A 120 34.96 -30.50 -3.44
N LEU A 121 34.01 -30.85 -2.57
CA LEU A 121 32.58 -30.82 -2.88
C LEU A 121 31.91 -29.49 -2.52
N PHE A 122 32.31 -28.86 -1.41
CA PHE A 122 31.66 -27.66 -0.85
C PHE A 122 32.56 -26.40 -0.84
N GLY A 123 33.70 -26.43 -1.54
CA GLY A 123 34.57 -25.26 -1.68
C GLY A 123 33.94 -24.16 -2.54
N ASN A 124 34.09 -22.91 -2.13
CA ASN A 124 33.64 -21.70 -2.84
C ASN A 124 32.12 -21.57 -3.05
N TRP A 125 31.32 -22.27 -2.24
CA TRP A 125 29.89 -22.09 -2.28
C TRP A 125 29.47 -20.77 -1.62
N GLN A 126 28.50 -20.11 -2.25
CA GLN A 126 27.87 -18.89 -1.76
C GLN A 126 26.37 -19.12 -1.63
N VAL A 127 25.80 -18.68 -0.51
CA VAL A 127 24.37 -18.71 -0.26
C VAL A 127 23.86 -17.27 -0.25
N SER A 128 22.89 -16.97 -1.09
CA SER A 128 22.24 -15.66 -1.12
C SER A 128 20.74 -15.78 -0.88
N GLY A 129 20.17 -14.77 -0.24
CA GLY A 129 18.73 -14.69 -0.03
C GLY A 129 18.21 -13.26 -0.13
N LEU A 130 16.95 -13.15 -0.55
CA LEU A 130 16.18 -11.92 -0.55
C LEU A 130 14.88 -12.19 0.20
N PHE A 131 14.62 -11.41 1.23
CA PHE A 131 13.38 -11.40 1.98
C PHE A 131 12.69 -10.05 1.79
N VAL A 132 11.41 -10.07 1.45
CA VAL A 132 10.59 -8.87 1.29
C VAL A 132 9.28 -9.05 2.05
N ALA A 133 8.95 -8.07 2.87
CA ALA A 133 7.69 -7.99 3.58
C ALA A 133 7.07 -6.60 3.38
N ARG A 134 5.75 -6.53 3.29
CA ARG A 134 5.01 -5.27 3.25
C ARG A 134 3.67 -5.40 3.97
N SER A 135 3.17 -4.29 4.49
CA SER A 135 1.78 -4.19 4.94
C SER A 135 0.81 -4.34 3.77
N GLY A 136 -0.43 -4.74 4.09
CA GLY A 136 -1.54 -4.68 3.15
C GLY A 136 -1.93 -3.24 2.82
N MET A 137 -2.65 -3.10 1.70
CA MET A 137 -3.31 -1.84 1.34
C MET A 137 -4.59 -1.69 2.16
N PRO A 138 -5.02 -0.45 2.47
CA PRO A 138 -6.29 -0.23 3.15
C PRO A 138 -7.46 -0.67 2.27
N GLY A 139 -8.50 -1.21 2.91
CA GLY A 139 -9.76 -1.58 2.27
C GLY A 139 -10.86 -0.60 2.65
N THR A 140 -11.64 -0.15 1.68
CA THR A 140 -12.80 0.71 1.92
C THR A 140 -14.08 -0.14 1.98
N VAL A 141 -14.77 -0.14 3.12
CA VAL A 141 -16.06 -0.82 3.27
C VAL A 141 -17.17 0.02 2.65
N THR A 142 -17.95 -0.61 1.77
CA THR A 142 -19.09 0.01 1.07
C THR A 142 -20.40 -0.69 1.42
N VAL A 143 -21.50 0.05 1.43
CA VAL A 143 -22.86 -0.50 1.56
C VAL A 143 -23.69 -0.13 0.34
N GLY A 144 -24.68 -0.98 0.02
CA GLY A 144 -25.66 -0.66 -1.00
C GLY A 144 -26.45 0.58 -0.61
N SER A 145 -26.48 1.60 -1.46
CA SER A 145 -27.22 2.84 -1.21
C SER A 145 -28.47 2.92 -2.10
N SER A 146 -29.55 3.47 -1.57
CA SER A 146 -30.74 3.87 -2.33
C SER A 146 -30.59 5.26 -2.98
N ILE A 147 -29.42 5.90 -2.84
CA ILE A 147 -29.12 7.19 -3.44
C ILE A 147 -28.62 6.92 -4.87
N PRO A 148 -29.34 7.37 -5.92
CA PRO A 148 -28.90 7.19 -7.29
C PRO A 148 -27.47 7.73 -7.49
N GLY A 149 -26.52 6.81 -7.69
CA GLY A 149 -25.14 7.11 -8.03
C GLY A 149 -24.19 7.46 -6.88
N GLY A 150 -24.56 7.24 -5.61
CA GLY A 150 -23.66 7.38 -4.47
C GLY A 150 -23.11 6.03 -3.98
N ASP A 151 -21.80 5.89 -3.93
CA ASP A 151 -21.16 4.83 -3.13
C ASP A 151 -21.27 5.27 -1.67
N ALA A 152 -22.04 4.53 -0.85
CA ALA A 152 -22.22 4.86 0.57
C ALA A 152 -21.25 4.03 1.41
N ARG A 153 -20.69 4.64 2.45
CA ARG A 153 -19.92 3.92 3.47
C ARG A 153 -20.70 3.95 4.79
N PRO A 154 -20.62 2.87 5.59
CA PRO A 154 -21.29 2.83 6.88
C PRO A 154 -20.65 3.84 7.85
N ASN A 155 -21.45 4.33 8.80
CA ASN A 155 -20.92 5.11 9.92
C ASN A 155 -20.16 4.18 10.87
N LEU A 156 -18.98 4.61 11.31
CA LEU A 156 -18.21 3.88 12.32
C LEU A 156 -18.77 4.20 13.72
N LEU A 157 -19.43 3.22 14.34
CA LEU A 157 -19.98 3.36 15.70
C LEU A 157 -19.00 2.90 16.80
N HIS A 158 -18.12 1.94 16.48
CA HIS A 158 -17.16 1.32 17.40
C HIS A 158 -15.84 1.00 16.70
N ASP A 159 -14.80 0.64 17.46
CA ASP A 159 -13.51 0.21 16.91
C ASP A 159 -13.68 -1.08 16.07
N PRO A 160 -13.36 -1.05 14.78
CA PRO A 160 -13.52 -2.20 13.90
C PRO A 160 -12.29 -3.12 13.91
N ASN A 161 -11.23 -2.79 14.65
CA ASN A 161 -10.01 -3.58 14.71
C ASN A 161 -10.19 -4.78 15.66
N LEU A 162 -9.74 -5.95 15.23
CA LEU A 162 -9.65 -7.13 16.10
C LEU A 162 -8.60 -6.87 17.20
N PRO A 163 -8.83 -7.38 18.43
CA PRO A 163 -7.92 -7.21 19.57
C PRO A 163 -6.53 -7.82 19.34
#